data_AF-A0A2T2VQC9-F1
#
_entry.id   AF-A0A2T2VQC9-F1
#
_cell.length_a   1.000
_cell.length_b   1.000
_cell.length_c   1.000
_cell.angle_alpha   90.00
_cell.angle_beta   90.00
_cell.angle_gamma   90.00
#
_symmetry.space_group_name_H-M   'P 1'
#
loop_
_entity.id
_entity.type
_entity.pdbx_description
1 polymer ?
#
loop_
_entity_poly.entity_id
_entity_poly.type
_entity_poly.pdbx_seq_one_letter_code
_entity_poly.pdbx_strand_id
1 'polypeptide(L)'
;MNKIVTLSFLALASCGLSLDLIETELPPPDYSNIDYWIAHPEKMDLSDSSYTGERINQFDVPVFFVSPTVYFPEKKGSWNLNPSIDQEKSLFETPVTFQSTAFNVAGFVFSPAYRQSAYQVYNVAPNPITKRSYDIA
;
A
#
# COMPACT_ATOMS: atom_id res chain seq x y z
N MET A 1 -6.07 -0.06 -60.90
CA MET A 1 -6.71 -0.47 -59.64
C MET A 1 -5.71 -0.25 -58.52
N ASN A 2 -5.79 0.89 -57.82
CA ASN A 2 -4.87 1.19 -56.71
C ASN A 2 -5.58 0.85 -55.40
N LYS A 3 -5.10 -0.18 -54.71
CA LYS A 3 -5.59 -0.53 -53.37
C LYS A 3 -4.89 0.39 -52.37
N ILE A 4 -5.64 1.31 -51.77
CA ILE A 4 -5.17 2.11 -50.64
C ILE A 4 -5.23 1.19 -49.42
N VAL A 5 -4.08 0.92 -48.81
CA VAL A 5 -3.96 0.20 -47.54
C VAL A 5 -3.84 1.25 -46.44
N THR A 6 -4.90 1.41 -45.65
CA THR A 6 -4.92 2.33 -44.50
C THR A 6 -4.23 1.65 -43.32
N LEU A 7 -3.05 2.12 -42.96
CA LEU A 7 -2.32 1.66 -41.78
C LEU A 7 -2.85 2.42 -40.55
N SER A 8 -3.77 1.82 -39.80
CA SER A 8 -4.25 2.38 -38.54
C SER A 8 -3.19 2.21 -37.45
N PHE A 9 -2.56 3.32 -37.05
CA PHE A 9 -1.65 3.39 -35.91
C PHE A 9 -2.49 3.51 -34.63
N LEU A 10 -2.62 2.42 -33.87
CA LEU A 10 -3.20 2.48 -32.52
C LEU A 10 -2.17 3.11 -31.58
N ALA A 11 -2.36 4.38 -31.21
CA ALA A 11 -1.56 5.02 -30.18
C ALA A 11 -2.01 4.49 -28.80
N LEU A 12 -1.26 3.52 -28.26
CA LEU A 12 -1.41 3.12 -26.86
C LEU A 12 -0.80 4.21 -25.99
N ALA A 13 -1.63 5.11 -25.47
CA ALA A 13 -1.21 6.01 -24.41
C ALA A 13 -1.05 5.19 -23.13
N SER A 14 0.19 4.96 -22.70
CA SER A 14 0.45 4.42 -21.37
C SER A 14 0.10 5.49 -20.33
N CYS A 15 -0.80 5.17 -19.40
CA CYS A 15 -1.03 5.98 -18.22
C CYS A 15 0.20 5.87 -17.30
N GLY A 16 1.17 6.75 -17.50
CA GLY A 16 2.27 6.92 -16.55
C GLY A 16 1.76 7.51 -15.23
N LEU A 17 2.47 7.23 -14.13
CA LEU A 17 2.19 7.85 -12.84
C LEU A 17 2.34 9.37 -12.93
N SER A 18 1.35 10.10 -12.45
CA SER A 18 1.40 11.56 -12.45
C SER A 18 2.28 12.07 -11.31
N LEU A 19 3.12 13.08 -11.60
CA LEU A 19 3.89 13.82 -10.60
C LEU A 19 3.17 15.08 -10.09
N ASP A 20 2.02 15.41 -10.66
CA ASP A 20 1.19 16.53 -10.23
C ASP A 20 0.35 16.12 -9.02
N LEU A 21 1.03 15.94 -7.89
CA LEU A 21 0.46 15.56 -6.59
C LEU A 21 0.52 16.74 -5.61
N ILE A 22 -0.34 16.70 -4.60
CA ILE A 22 -0.56 17.77 -3.63
C ILE A 22 0.10 17.40 -2.30
N GLU A 23 0.85 18.35 -1.72
CA GLU A 23 1.40 18.20 -0.37
C GLU A 23 0.28 18.42 0.65
N THR A 24 0.15 17.49 1.59
CA THR A 24 -0.87 17.53 2.64
C THR A 24 -0.21 17.45 4.01
N GLU A 25 -0.73 18.20 4.97
CA GLU A 25 -0.31 18.07 6.37
C GLU A 25 -1.14 16.97 7.03
N LEU A 26 -0.47 15.92 7.53
CA LEU A 26 -1.11 14.76 8.11
C LEU A 26 -0.64 14.57 9.56
N PRO A 27 -1.56 14.40 10.53
CA PRO A 27 -1.17 14.06 11.90
C PRO A 27 -0.50 12.68 11.95
N PRO A 28 0.39 12.42 12.92
CA PRO A 28 0.97 11.08 13.12
C PRO A 28 -0.14 10.04 13.35
N PRO A 29 0.02 8.81 12.82
CA PRO A 29 -0.93 7.73 13.09
C PRO A 29 -0.97 7.41 14.59
N ASP A 30 -2.16 7.10 15.12
CA ASP A 30 -2.36 6.74 16.52
C ASP A 30 -2.50 5.22 16.68
N TYR A 31 -1.38 4.54 16.92
CA TYR A 31 -1.36 3.09 17.09
C TYR A 31 -1.92 2.58 18.42
N SER A 32 -2.32 3.49 19.33
CA SER A 32 -3.11 3.09 20.50
C SER A 32 -4.57 2.79 20.13
N ASN A 33 -5.03 3.27 18.97
CA ASN A 33 -6.33 2.93 18.40
C ASN A 33 -6.21 1.73 17.44
N ILE A 34 -7.00 0.69 17.69
CA ILE A 34 -7.08 -0.54 16.90
C ILE A 34 -7.42 -0.28 15.41
N ASP A 35 -8.09 0.83 15.09
CA ASP A 35 -8.48 1.19 13.72
C ASP A 35 -7.29 1.53 12.81
N TYR A 36 -6.13 1.85 13.39
CA TYR A 36 -4.86 2.03 12.66
C TYR A 36 -4.13 0.71 12.43
N TRP A 37 -4.71 -0.42 12.82
CA TRP A 37 -4.17 -1.75 12.54
C TRP A 37 -4.97 -2.42 11.43
N ILE A 38 -4.28 -2.81 10.37
CA ILE A 38 -4.84 -3.62 9.30
C ILE A 38 -5.05 -5.03 9.83
N ALA A 39 -4.03 -5.59 10.48
CA ALA A 39 -4.08 -6.86 11.20
C ALA A 39 -3.68 -6.72 12.67
N HIS A 40 -4.43 -7.37 13.56
CA HIS A 40 -4.17 -7.41 15.00
C HIS A 40 -4.92 -8.58 15.66
N PRO A 41 -4.36 -9.31 16.65
CA PRO A 41 -5.02 -10.46 17.28
C PRO A 41 -6.39 -10.18 17.94
N GLU A 42 -6.68 -8.93 18.27
CA GLU A 42 -7.98 -8.50 18.81
C GLU A 42 -9.01 -8.14 17.73
N LYS A 43 -8.64 -8.25 16.45
CA LYS A 43 -9.45 -7.95 15.28
C LYS A 43 -9.62 -9.23 14.46
N MET A 44 -10.81 -9.44 13.91
CA MET A 44 -10.99 -10.43 12.84
C MET A 44 -10.53 -9.79 11.53
N ASP A 45 -9.51 -10.36 10.90
CA ASP A 45 -8.90 -9.75 9.72
C ASP A 45 -8.40 -10.78 8.70
N LEU A 46 -7.85 -10.30 7.60
CA LEU A 46 -7.46 -11.15 6.47
C LEU A 46 -6.21 -11.99 6.75
N SER A 47 -5.43 -11.66 7.78
CA SER A 47 -4.26 -12.43 8.20
C SER A 47 -4.62 -13.70 8.98
N ASP A 48 -5.87 -13.84 9.44
CA ASP A 48 -6.39 -15.04 10.11
C ASP A 48 -6.61 -16.22 9.13
N SER A 49 -6.52 -15.96 7.83
CA SER A 49 -6.61 -17.00 6.79
C SER A 49 -5.32 -17.82 6.69
N SER A 50 -5.44 -19.15 6.56
CA SER A 50 -4.30 -20.02 6.26
C SER A 50 -4.39 -20.53 4.83
N TYR A 51 -3.49 -20.08 3.97
CA TYR A 51 -3.34 -20.58 2.59
C TYR A 51 -2.32 -21.73 2.48
N THR A 52 -1.52 -21.95 3.52
CA THR A 52 -0.53 -23.04 3.58
C THR A 52 -1.16 -24.37 3.99
N GLY A 53 -2.38 -24.34 4.55
CA GLY A 53 -3.04 -25.51 5.14
C GLY A 53 -2.59 -25.81 6.58
N GLU A 54 -1.58 -25.08 7.07
CA GLU A 54 -1.10 -25.20 8.45
C GLU A 54 -2.03 -24.46 9.41
N ARG A 55 -2.11 -24.94 10.66
CA ARG A 55 -2.79 -24.19 11.71
C ARG A 55 -2.04 -22.88 11.96
N ILE A 56 -2.76 -21.78 12.14
CA ILE A 56 -2.16 -20.52 12.58
C ILE A 56 -1.66 -20.63 14.02
N ASN A 57 -0.70 -19.77 14.38
CA ASN A 57 -0.17 -19.63 15.74
C ASN A 57 0.27 -20.96 16.40
N GLN A 58 1.14 -21.73 15.75
CA GLN A 58 1.66 -22.98 16.31
C GLN A 58 2.81 -22.78 17.30
N PHE A 59 3.55 -21.69 17.15
CA PHE A 59 4.79 -21.45 17.90
C PHE A 59 4.69 -20.30 18.91
N ASP A 60 3.57 -19.57 18.93
CA ASP A 60 3.36 -18.41 19.80
C ASP A 60 4.45 -17.33 19.65
N VAL A 61 4.90 -17.12 18.40
CA VAL A 61 5.88 -16.10 18.03
C VAL A 61 5.17 -15.00 17.25
N PRO A 62 4.90 -13.83 17.85
CA PRO A 62 4.23 -12.72 17.17
C PRO A 62 4.95 -12.28 15.90
N VAL A 63 4.18 -12.04 14.84
CA VAL A 63 4.71 -11.58 13.54
C VAL A 63 4.35 -10.12 13.36
N PHE A 64 5.36 -9.25 13.30
CA PHE A 64 5.14 -7.87 12.86
C PHE A 64 5.38 -7.78 11.35
N PHE A 65 4.31 -7.53 10.59
CA PHE A 65 4.34 -7.46 9.14
C PHE A 65 4.26 -6.01 8.66
N VAL A 66 5.24 -5.60 7.84
CA VAL A 66 5.25 -4.29 7.19
C VAL A 66 4.91 -4.48 5.72
N SER A 67 3.76 -3.97 5.30
CA SER A 67 3.35 -4.03 3.90
C SER A 67 4.36 -3.31 2.99
N PRO A 68 4.54 -3.76 1.73
CA PRO A 68 5.27 -2.99 0.73
C PRO A 68 4.55 -1.67 0.42
N THR A 69 5.17 -0.80 -0.37
CA THR A 69 4.50 0.41 -0.87
C THR A 69 3.29 0.02 -1.74
N VAL A 70 2.11 0.40 -1.28
CA VAL A 70 0.81 0.18 -1.93
C VAL A 70 0.15 1.48 -2.40
N TYR A 71 0.80 2.63 -2.14
CA TYR A 71 0.25 3.94 -2.46
C TYR A 71 0.67 4.44 -3.86
N PHE A 72 -0.28 4.42 -4.80
CA PHE A 72 -0.12 4.87 -6.18
C PHE A 72 -1.20 5.91 -6.54
N PRO A 73 -1.13 7.14 -5.99
CA PRO A 73 -2.15 8.14 -6.19
C PRO A 73 -2.21 8.63 -7.64
N GLU A 74 -3.43 8.97 -8.08
CA GLU A 74 -3.68 9.62 -9.36
C GLU A 74 -3.26 11.09 -9.34
N LYS A 75 -3.35 11.75 -10.50
CA LYS A 75 -3.15 13.19 -10.64
C LYS A 75 -4.03 13.95 -9.64
N LYS A 76 -3.46 14.96 -8.98
CA LYS A 76 -4.06 15.72 -7.87
C LYS A 76 -4.32 14.93 -6.59
N GLY A 77 -3.88 13.68 -6.50
CA GLY A 77 -3.81 12.94 -5.24
C GLY A 77 -2.75 13.51 -4.29
N SER A 78 -2.71 12.99 -3.07
CA SER A 78 -1.76 13.41 -2.04
C SER A 78 -0.37 12.80 -2.29
N TRP A 79 0.69 13.48 -1.86
CA TRP A 79 2.03 12.90 -1.80
C TRP A 79 2.16 11.79 -0.76
N ASN A 80 1.27 11.74 0.22
CA ASN A 80 1.31 10.77 1.31
C ASN A 80 -0.05 10.16 1.57
N LEU A 81 -0.04 8.85 1.83
CA LEU A 81 -1.19 8.08 2.27
C LEU A 81 -1.59 8.52 3.69
N ASN A 82 -2.85 8.82 3.92
CA ASN A 82 -3.43 9.09 5.23
C ASN A 82 -4.05 7.81 5.84
N PRO A 83 -3.41 7.16 6.82
CA PRO A 83 -3.90 5.92 7.39
C PRO A 83 -5.15 6.12 8.28
N SER A 84 -5.61 7.35 8.47
CA SER A 84 -6.89 7.64 9.14
C SER A 84 -8.10 7.45 8.22
N ILE A 85 -7.89 7.34 6.90
CA ILE A 85 -8.95 7.21 5.89
C ILE A 85 -9.12 5.74 5.53
N ASP A 86 -10.32 5.19 5.72
CA ASP A 86 -10.60 3.76 5.49
C ASP A 86 -10.30 3.31 4.05
N GLN A 87 -10.65 4.14 3.06
CA GLN A 87 -10.37 3.86 1.66
C GLN A 87 -8.87 3.78 1.34
N GLU A 88 -8.02 4.46 2.11
CA GLU A 88 -6.57 4.40 1.93
C GLU A 88 -5.96 3.23 2.72
N LYS A 89 -6.53 2.91 3.89
CA LYS A 89 -6.18 1.69 4.65
C LYS A 89 -6.45 0.42 3.86
N SER A 90 -7.51 0.37 3.05
CA SER A 90 -7.84 -0.83 2.27
C SER A 90 -6.75 -1.21 1.26
N LEU A 91 -5.87 -0.28 0.87
CA LEU A 91 -4.72 -0.56 0.01
C LEU A 91 -3.76 -1.58 0.63
N PHE A 92 -3.75 -1.73 1.97
CA PHE A 92 -2.92 -2.69 2.69
C PHE A 92 -3.53 -4.09 2.73
N GLU A 93 -4.80 -4.28 2.37
CA GLU A 93 -5.49 -5.57 2.50
C GLU A 93 -4.85 -6.67 1.65
N THR A 94 -4.45 -6.34 0.41
CA THR A 94 -3.84 -7.33 -0.50
C THR A 94 -2.52 -7.89 0.04
N PRO A 95 -1.51 -7.08 0.42
CA PRO A 95 -0.30 -7.63 1.00
C PRO A 95 -0.53 -8.34 2.34
N VAL A 96 -1.43 -7.84 3.20
CA VAL A 96 -1.75 -8.56 4.45
C VAL A 96 -2.36 -9.93 4.14
N THR A 97 -3.35 -10.01 3.26
CA THR A 97 -4.00 -11.28 2.88
C THR A 97 -3.00 -12.29 2.31
N PHE A 98 -2.21 -11.89 1.32
CA PHE A 98 -1.45 -12.85 0.52
C PHE A 98 0.03 -12.97 0.88
N GLN A 99 0.59 -12.00 1.62
CA GLN A 99 2.02 -11.98 1.96
C GLN A 99 2.24 -12.20 3.46
N SER A 100 1.42 -11.61 4.35
CA SER A 100 1.62 -11.79 5.79
C SER A 100 1.25 -13.21 6.26
N THR A 101 0.29 -13.84 5.59
CA THR A 101 -0.16 -15.21 5.90
C THR A 101 0.90 -16.27 5.65
N ALA A 102 1.97 -15.98 4.91
CA ALA A 102 3.14 -16.86 4.82
C ALA A 102 3.83 -17.08 6.18
N PHE A 103 3.59 -16.20 7.15
CA PHE A 103 4.24 -16.21 8.46
C PHE A 103 3.30 -16.55 9.62
N ASN A 104 1.97 -16.61 9.41
CA ASN A 104 1.00 -16.75 10.51
C ASN A 104 1.00 -18.12 11.19
N VAL A 105 1.73 -19.11 10.66
CA VAL A 105 2.05 -20.35 11.36
C VAL A 105 2.91 -20.08 12.62
N ALA A 106 3.75 -19.05 12.59
CA ALA A 106 4.60 -18.64 13.71
C ALA A 106 3.75 -18.10 14.89
N GLY A 107 2.82 -17.19 14.59
CA GLY A 107 1.99 -16.50 15.56
C GLY A 107 1.03 -15.52 14.91
N PHE A 108 0.27 -14.81 15.73
CA PHE A 108 -0.63 -13.76 15.25
C PHE A 108 0.14 -12.65 14.55
N VAL A 109 -0.47 -12.10 13.49
CA VAL A 109 0.11 -11.01 12.69
C VAL A 109 -0.35 -9.66 13.26
N PHE A 110 0.62 -8.76 13.38
CA PHE A 110 0.43 -7.35 13.68
C PHE A 110 0.87 -6.57 12.44
N SER A 111 -0.05 -5.87 11.80
CA SER A 111 0.25 -5.05 10.60
C SER A 111 -0.39 -3.68 10.73
N PRO A 112 0.38 -2.61 11.00
CA PRO A 112 -0.17 -1.26 11.09
C PRO A 112 -0.50 -0.70 9.70
N ALA A 113 -1.52 0.15 9.62
CA ALA A 113 -1.66 1.15 8.58
C ALA A 113 -0.70 2.30 8.90
N TYR A 114 0.27 2.56 8.04
CA TYR A 114 1.24 3.63 8.25
C TYR A 114 1.23 4.59 7.07
N ARG A 115 1.79 5.78 7.28
CA ARG A 115 1.90 6.77 6.22
C ARG A 115 2.87 6.23 5.17
N GLN A 116 2.46 6.19 3.91
CA GLN A 116 3.36 5.85 2.80
C GLN A 116 3.53 7.07 1.90
N SER A 117 4.73 7.32 1.39
CA SER A 117 4.90 8.23 0.26
C SER A 117 4.30 7.61 -0.99
N ALA A 118 3.81 8.47 -1.88
CA ALA A 118 3.44 8.08 -3.23
C ALA A 118 4.63 7.40 -3.91
N TYR A 119 4.42 6.25 -4.55
CA TYR A 119 5.49 5.49 -5.21
C TYR A 119 6.34 6.31 -6.18
N GLN A 120 5.77 7.38 -6.74
CA GLN A 120 6.41 8.42 -7.54
C GLN A 120 7.74 8.91 -6.95
N VAL A 121 7.92 8.95 -5.62
CA VAL A 121 9.18 9.42 -4.99
C VAL A 121 10.41 8.59 -5.41
N TYR A 122 10.22 7.32 -5.78
CA TYR A 122 11.30 6.42 -6.22
C TYR A 122 11.65 6.57 -7.71
N ASN A 123 10.83 7.28 -8.50
CA ASN A 123 10.99 7.40 -9.95
C ASN A 123 11.47 8.79 -10.40
N VAL A 124 11.75 9.69 -9.46
CA VAL A 124 12.17 11.07 -9.76
C VAL A 124 13.38 11.47 -8.94
N ALA A 125 14.15 12.43 -9.45
CA ALA A 125 15.21 13.05 -8.69
C ALA A 125 14.63 13.68 -7.41
N PRO A 126 15.27 13.49 -6.23
CA PRO A 126 14.83 14.11 -4.99
C PRO A 126 14.75 15.64 -5.13
N ASN A 127 13.65 16.20 -4.65
CA ASN A 127 13.44 17.63 -4.49
C ASN A 127 12.84 17.90 -3.10
N PRO A 128 12.69 19.17 -2.66
CA PRO A 128 12.21 19.44 -1.31
C PRO A 128 10.86 18.79 -0.97
N ILE A 129 9.94 18.68 -1.93
CA ILE A 129 8.62 18.07 -1.72
C ILE A 129 8.74 16.55 -1.59
N THR A 130 9.43 15.89 -2.54
CA THR A 130 9.57 14.42 -2.50
C THR A 130 10.40 13.97 -1.31
N LYS A 131 11.40 14.76 -0.90
CA LYS A 131 12.17 14.51 0.33
C LYS A 131 11.27 14.61 1.56
N ARG A 132 10.47 15.66 1.71
CA ARG A 132 9.55 15.79 2.85
C ARG A 132 8.53 14.67 2.89
N SER A 133 7.96 14.32 1.73
CA SER A 133 7.03 13.20 1.60
C SER A 133 7.67 11.88 2.06
N TYR A 134 8.94 11.65 1.72
CA TYR A 134 9.71 10.49 2.16
C TYR A 134 10.05 10.53 3.66
N ASP A 135 10.43 11.70 4.19
CA ASP A 135 10.84 11.85 5.59
C ASP A 135 9.71 11.56 6.59
N ILE A 136 8.44 11.69 6.18
CA ILE A 136 7.27 11.46 7.04
C ILE A 136 6.59 10.10 6.83
N ALA A 137 7.00 9.33 5.82
CA ALA A 137 6.49 7.99 5.54
C ALA A 137 7.22 6.95 6.40
#